data_AF-A0A946ECX6-F1
#
_entry.id   AF-A0A946ECX6-F1
#
_cell.length_a   1.000
_cell.length_b   1.000
_cell.length_c   1.000
_cell.angle_alpha   90.00
_cell.angle_beta   90.00
_cell.angle_gamma   90.00
#
_symmetry.space_group_name_H-M   'P 1'
#
loop_
_entity.id
_entity.type
_entity.pdbx_description
1 polymer ?
#
loop_
_entity_poly.entity_id
_entity_poly.type
_entity_poly.pdbx_seq_one_letter_code
_entity_poly.pdbx_strand_id
1 'polypeptide(L)' 'AAELLGAPIPPAIDFEKADLSPMARSFYAESKKVKNDLIKSELGVALRYPDYRQGLAALLKL' A
#
# COMPACT_ATOMS: atom_id res chain seq x y z
N ALA A 1 -2.39 8.16 -4.94
CA ALA A 1 -3.25 7.63 -6.02
C ALA A 1 -4.14 8.73 -6.61
N ALA A 2 -4.96 9.41 -5.79
CA ALA A 2 -5.79 10.54 -6.26
C ALA A 2 -4.99 11.60 -7.05
N GLU A 3 -3.82 11.99 -6.55
CA GLU A 3 -2.90 12.90 -7.27
C GLU A 3 -2.52 12.40 -8.67
N LEU A 4 -2.23 11.11 -8.82
CA LEU A 4 -1.88 10.52 -10.11
C LEU A 4 -3.06 10.53 -11.10
N LEU A 5 -4.29 10.55 -10.59
CA LEU A 5 -5.53 10.61 -11.36
C LEU A 5 -6.03 12.05 -11.55
N GLY A 6 -5.36 13.06 -10.99
CA GLY A 6 -5.88 14.44 -10.94
C GLY A 6 -7.18 14.59 -10.13
N ALA A 7 -7.50 13.60 -9.29
CA ALA A 7 -8.71 13.57 -8.47
C ALA A 7 -8.49 14.35 -7.15
N PRO A 8 -9.57 14.88 -6.54
CA PRO A 8 -9.47 15.51 -5.23
C PRO A 8 -8.94 14.51 -4.19
N ILE A 9 -8.09 15.00 -3.29
CA ILE A 9 -7.56 14.19 -2.20
C ILE A 9 -8.70 13.85 -1.22
N PRO A 10 -8.96 12.56 -0.92
CA PRO A 10 -9.99 12.19 0.05
C PRO A 10 -9.71 12.78 1.44
N PRO A 11 -10.75 13.17 2.20
CA PRO A 11 -10.56 13.67 3.56
C PRO A 11 -10.02 12.56 4.48
N ALA A 12 -9.11 12.95 5.38
CA ALA A 12 -8.64 12.06 6.44
C ALA A 12 -9.65 12.01 7.60
N ILE A 13 -9.78 10.85 8.24
CA ILE A 13 -10.64 10.62 9.40
C ILE A 13 -9.81 9.89 10.46
N ASP A 14 -9.94 10.29 11.73
CA ASP A 14 -9.30 9.59 12.85
C ASP A 14 -9.79 8.13 12.91
N PHE A 15 -8.88 7.19 13.14
CA PHE A 15 -9.22 5.76 13.21
C PHE A 15 -10.34 5.45 14.22
N GLU A 16 -10.35 6.11 15.38
CA GLU A 16 -11.38 5.95 16.41
C GLU A 16 -12.77 6.40 15.96
N LYS A 17 -12.83 7.32 14.99
CA LYS A 17 -14.08 7.88 14.44
C LYS A 17 -14.49 7.22 13.13
N ALA A 18 -13.64 6.37 12.56
CA ALA A 18 -13.89 5.73 11.28
C ALA A 18 -14.95 4.63 11.42
N ASP A 19 -15.98 4.70 10.58
CA ASP A 19 -16.99 3.66 10.46
C ASP A 19 -16.44 2.49 9.62
N LEU A 20 -15.68 1.62 10.29
CA LEU A 20 -15.06 0.45 9.71
C LEU A 20 -15.86 -0.80 10.08
N SER A 21 -16.10 -1.66 9.08
CA SER A 21 -16.60 -3.01 9.33
C SER A 21 -15.64 -3.78 10.26
N PRO A 22 -16.10 -4.81 10.99
CA PRO A 22 -15.23 -5.61 11.84
C PRO A 22 -14.00 -6.16 11.11
N MET A 23 -14.17 -6.56 9.85
CA MET A 23 -13.07 -7.05 9.00
C MET A 23 -12.12 -5.93 8.58
N ALA A 24 -12.61 -4.74 8.22
CA ALA A 24 -11.73 -3.63 7.90
C ALA A 24 -10.92 -3.18 9.12
N ARG A 25 -11.53 -3.19 10.30
CA ARG A 25 -10.87 -2.86 11.58
C ARG A 25 -9.77 -3.86 11.94
N SER A 26 -9.94 -5.15 11.62
CA SER A 26 -8.94 -6.18 11.95
C SER A 26 -7.60 -5.97 11.25
N PHE A 27 -7.58 -5.35 10.07
CA PHE A 27 -6.33 -4.97 9.39
C PHE A 27 -5.50 -3.93 10.16
N TYR A 28 -6.12 -3.10 11.00
CA TYR A 28 -5.45 -2.10 11.82
C TYR A 28 -5.06 -2.63 13.21
N ALA A 29 -5.42 -3.88 13.54
CA ALA A 29 -5.11 -4.48 14.84
C ALA A 29 -3.62 -4.83 15.01
N GLU A 30 -2.87 -4.93 13.91
CA GLU A 30 -1.43 -5.19 13.93
C GLU A 30 -0.69 -4.16 13.07
N SER A 31 0.48 -3.70 13.53
CA SER A 31 1.35 -2.81 12.77
C SER A 31 2.80 -3.29 12.86
N LYS A 32 3.33 -3.75 11.73
CA LYS A 32 4.72 -4.24 11.61
C LYS A 32 5.29 -3.97 10.23
N LYS A 33 6.62 -3.98 10.14
CA LYS A 33 7.37 -3.95 8.87
C LYS A 33 7.96 -5.34 8.61
N VAL A 34 7.81 -5.82 7.38
CA VAL A 34 8.29 -7.15 6.98
C VAL A 34 9.53 -6.99 6.10
N LYS A 35 10.62 -7.65 6.48
CA LYS A 35 11.81 -7.75 5.63
C LYS A 35 11.55 -8.72 4.48
N ASN A 36 12.13 -8.43 3.31
CA ASN A 36 12.00 -9.25 2.11
C ASN A 36 13.37 -9.72 1.58
N ASP A 37 14.35 -9.85 2.48
CA ASP A 37 15.74 -10.15 2.10
C ASP A 37 15.87 -11.54 1.49
N LEU A 38 15.18 -12.55 2.05
CA LEU A 38 15.29 -13.95 1.59
C LEU A 38 14.91 -14.14 0.13
N ILE A 39 13.85 -13.48 -0.36
CA ILE A 39 13.45 -13.61 -1.78
C ILE A 39 14.50 -12.97 -2.70
N LYS A 40 15.25 -11.98 -2.22
CA LYS A 40 16.28 -11.30 -2.99
C LYS A 40 17.60 -12.09 -2.96
N SER A 41 18.02 -12.55 -1.78
CA SER A 41 19.29 -13.23 -1.59
C SER A 41 19.26 -14.67 -2.08
N GLU A 42 18.24 -15.44 -1.68
CA GLU A 42 18.21 -16.89 -1.93
C GLU A 42 17.60 -17.24 -3.28
N LEU A 43 16.63 -16.44 -3.73
CA LEU A 43 15.89 -16.70 -4.97
C LEU A 43 16.29 -15.76 -6.12
N GLY A 44 17.17 -14.79 -5.86
CA GLY A 44 17.63 -13.82 -6.87
C GLY A 44 16.52 -12.90 -7.41
N VAL A 45 15.42 -12.72 -6.68
CA VAL A 45 14.28 -11.91 -7.15
C VAL A 45 14.67 -10.44 -7.23
N ALA A 46 14.61 -9.89 -8.44
CA ALA A 46 14.62 -8.45 -8.68
C ALA A 46 13.18 -7.92 -8.72
N LEU A 47 12.82 -7.04 -7.78
CA LEU A 47 11.48 -6.47 -7.70
C LEU A 47 11.22 -5.55 -8.90
N ARG A 48 10.24 -5.90 -9.74
CA ARG A 48 9.80 -5.05 -10.86
C ARG A 48 9.25 -3.70 -10.40
N TYR A 49 8.59 -3.68 -9.24
CA TYR A 49 8.06 -2.48 -8.60
C TYR A 49 8.48 -2.49 -7.12
N PRO A 50 9.61 -1.85 -6.77
CA PRO A 50 10.15 -1.92 -5.41
C PRO A 50 9.39 -1.06 -4.40
N ASP A 51 8.52 -0.16 -4.87
CA ASP A 51 7.64 0.65 -4.03
C ASP A 51 6.27 0.88 -4.69
N TYR A 52 5.32 1.39 -3.89
CA TYR A 52 3.96 1.62 -4.34
C TYR A 52 3.86 2.75 -5.38
N ARG A 53 4.78 3.73 -5.40
CA ARG A 53 4.72 4.86 -6.35
C ARG A 53 5.06 4.37 -7.75
N GLN A 54 6.12 3.57 -7.88
CA GLN A 54 6.50 2.93 -9.14
C GLN A 54 5.41 1.97 -9.62
N GLY A 55 4.84 1.18 -8.71
CA GLY A 55 3.73 0.28 -9.04
C GLY A 55 2.48 1.03 -9.54
N LEU A 56 2.03 2.06 -8.81
CA LEU A 56 0.88 2.86 -9.22
C LEU A 56 1.11 3.60 -10.54
N ALA A 57 2.29 4.18 -10.74
CA ALA A 57 2.62 4.86 -11.99
C ALA A 57 2.66 3.90 -13.19
N ALA A 58 3.07 2.64 -12.98
CA ALA A 58 3.06 1.63 -14.03
C ALA A 58 1.63 1.18 -14.40
N LEU A 59 0.73 1.07 -13.41
CA LEU A 59 -0.68 0.71 -13.65
C LEU A 59 -1.42 1.75 -14.51
N LEU A 60 -1.06 3.02 -14.41
CA LEU A 60 -1.69 4.10 -15.19
C LEU A 60 -1.15 4.28 -16.61
N LYS A 61 -0.05 3.59 -16.94
CA LYS A 61 0.54 3.62 -18.29
C LYS A 61 0.04 2.47 -19.19
N LEU A 62 -0.84 1.61 -18.67
CA LEU A 62 -1.54 0.57 -19.42
C LEU A 62 -2.67 1.19 -20.25
#